data_AF-A0A496U9U3-F1
#
_entry.id   AF-A0A496U9U3-F1
#
_cell.length_a   1.000
_cell.length_b   1.000
_cell.length_c   1.000
_cell.angle_alpha   90.00
_cell.angle_beta   90.00
_cell.angle_gamma   90.00
#
_symmetry.space_group_name_H-M   'P 1'
#
loop_
_entity.id
_entity.type
_entity.pdbx_description
1 polymer ?
#
loop_
_entity_poly.entity_id
_entity_poly.type
_entity_poly.pdbx_seq_one_letter_code
_entity_poly.pdbx_strand_id
1 'polypeptide(L)'
;MPVVSSHIRTYRNPLIYARELNDELVGDNFTRKQLAERHGVSSDRVTQWLCLLKLPEKTQKQIEALGDNWEKQLVTERELRNIRKNNLN
;
A
#
# COMPACT_ATOMS: atom_id res chain seq x y z
N MET A 1 26.28 -4.42 28.54
CA MET A 1 26.84 -4.30 27.17
C MET A 1 25.85 -4.94 26.21
N PRO A 2 25.67 -4.39 25.00
CA PRO A 2 24.53 -3.57 24.55
C PRO A 2 23.22 -4.35 24.29
N VAL A 3 22.09 -3.65 24.37
CA VAL A 3 20.75 -4.17 24.04
C VAL A 3 20.72 -4.49 22.56
N VAL A 4 20.39 -5.74 22.22
CA VAL A 4 20.17 -6.20 20.84
C VAL A 4 19.02 -5.37 20.27
N SER A 5 19.29 -4.47 19.32
CA SER A 5 18.25 -3.77 18.56
C SER A 5 17.46 -4.78 17.73
N SER A 6 16.45 -5.38 18.35
CA SER A 6 15.41 -6.14 17.67
C SER A 6 14.71 -5.18 16.70
N HIS A 7 15.01 -5.31 15.42
CA HIS A 7 14.29 -4.59 14.37
C HIS A 7 12.86 -5.11 14.39
N ILE A 8 11.97 -4.41 15.10
CA ILE A 8 10.55 -4.71 15.09
C ILE A 8 10.10 -4.52 13.65
N ARG A 9 9.79 -5.62 12.96
CA ARG A 9 9.26 -5.57 11.60
C ARG A 9 7.89 -4.95 11.67
N THR A 10 7.75 -3.73 11.15
CA THR A 10 6.46 -3.09 10.99
C THR A 10 5.89 -3.42 9.62
N TYR A 11 4.59 -3.65 9.57
CA TYR A 11 3.85 -3.94 8.36
C TYR A 11 3.04 -2.71 7.97
N ARG A 12 3.30 -2.16 6.79
CA ARG A 12 2.58 -1.00 6.27
C ARG A 12 1.17 -1.39 5.86
N ASN A 13 0.23 -0.49 6.10
CA ASN A 13 -1.10 -0.60 5.53
C ASN A 13 -1.01 -0.36 4.01
N PRO A 14 -1.37 -1.36 3.19
CA PRO A 14 -1.20 -1.25 1.73
C PRO A 14 -2.07 -0.17 1.10
N LEU A 15 -3.17 0.26 1.72
CA LEU A 15 -4.00 1.36 1.22
C LEU A 15 -3.43 2.74 1.52
N ILE A 16 -2.91 2.93 2.74
CA ILE A 16 -2.24 4.19 3.10
C ILE A 16 -1.03 4.39 2.21
N TYR A 17 -0.21 3.35 2.05
CA TYR A 17 0.93 3.40 1.15
C TYR A 17 0.51 3.66 -0.31
N ALA A 18 -0.58 3.05 -0.79
CA ALA A 18 -1.09 3.33 -2.13
C ALA A 18 -1.53 4.79 -2.33
N ARG A 19 -2.08 5.44 -1.28
CA ARG A 19 -2.43 6.87 -1.33
C ARG A 19 -1.18 7.75 -1.40
N GLU A 20 -0.18 7.49 -0.56
CA GLU A 20 1.10 8.21 -0.60
C GLU A 20 1.70 8.15 -2.01
N LEU A 21 1.70 6.97 -2.64
CA LEU A 21 2.18 6.84 -4.02
C LEU A 21 1.33 7.60 -5.04
N ASN A 22 0.01 7.66 -4.85
CA ASN A 22 -0.87 8.42 -5.73
C ASN A 22 -0.65 9.93 -5.56
N ASP A 23 -0.42 10.39 -4.33
CA ASP A 23 -0.14 11.78 -4.02
C ASP A 23 1.22 12.20 -4.59
N GLU A 24 2.25 11.36 -4.53
CA GLU A 24 3.51 11.57 -5.25
C GLU A 24 3.30 11.62 -6.77
N LEU A 25 2.48 10.72 -7.32
CA LEU A 25 2.21 10.65 -8.77
C LEU A 25 1.52 11.93 -9.27
N VAL A 26 0.53 12.41 -8.53
CA VAL A 26 -0.27 13.60 -8.90
C VAL A 26 0.44 14.90 -8.53
N GLY A 27 1.05 14.96 -7.34
CA GLY A 27 1.66 16.17 -6.78
C GLY A 27 3.02 16.48 -7.38
N ASP A 28 3.92 15.49 -7.47
CA ASP A 28 5.25 15.67 -8.05
C ASP A 28 5.26 15.44 -9.58
N ASN A 29 4.09 15.17 -10.18
CA ASN A 29 3.89 14.92 -11.60
C ASN A 29 4.74 13.75 -12.14
N PHE A 30 5.01 12.75 -11.28
CA PHE A 30 5.81 11.58 -11.64
C PHE A 30 5.06 10.63 -12.57
N THR A 31 5.81 9.99 -13.45
CA THR A 31 5.33 8.79 -14.15
C THR A 31 5.44 7.56 -13.24
N ARG A 32 4.61 6.55 -13.49
CA ARG A 32 4.67 5.25 -12.79
C ARG A 32 6.06 4.60 -12.84
N LYS A 33 6.82 4.84 -13.92
CA LYS A 33 8.17 4.32 -14.08
C LYS A 33 9.17 5.02 -13.17
N GLN A 34 9.13 6.36 -13.11
CA GLN A 34 9.97 7.14 -12.19
C GLN A 34 9.66 6.79 -10.73
N LEU A 35 8.38 6.61 -10.41
CA LEU A 35 7.97 6.22 -9.07
C LEU A 35 8.46 4.79 -8.73
N ALA A 36 8.40 3.87 -9.68
CA ALA A 36 8.95 2.52 -9.52
C ALA A 36 10.48 2.54 -9.27
N GLU A 37 11.22 3.35 -10.05
CA GLU A 37 12.66 3.54 -9.88
C GLU A 37 13.00 4.15 -8.50
N ARG A 38 12.26 5.18 -8.07
CA ARG A 38 12.43 5.84 -6.76
C ARG A 38 12.22 4.89 -5.58
N HIS A 39 11.21 4.04 -5.67
CA HIS A 39 10.84 3.10 -4.61
C HIS A 39 11.53 1.73 -4.75
N GLY A 40 12.39 1.54 -5.75
CA GLY A 40 13.16 0.30 -5.96
C GLY A 40 12.30 -0.92 -6.31
N VAL A 41 11.18 -0.70 -7.01
CA VAL A 41 10.21 -1.76 -7.36
C VAL A 41 9.91 -1.77 -8.85
N SER A 42 9.14 -2.76 -9.33
CA SER A 42 8.64 -2.76 -10.70
C SER A 42 7.46 -1.81 -10.87
N SER A 43 7.26 -1.29 -12.09
CA SER A 43 6.09 -0.50 -12.48
C SER A 43 4.77 -1.25 -12.27
N ASP A 44 4.80 -2.58 -12.41
CA ASP A 44 3.66 -3.44 -12.14
C ASP A 44 3.30 -3.43 -10.66
N ARG A 45 4.29 -3.39 -9.76
CA ARG A 45 4.05 -3.31 -8.33
C ARG A 45 3.41 -1.98 -7.93
N VAL A 46 3.89 -0.87 -8.49
CA VAL A 46 3.23 0.45 -8.35
C VAL A 46 1.79 0.39 -8.82
N THR A 47 1.56 -0.20 -10.00
CA THR A 47 0.21 -0.34 -10.56
C THR A 47 -0.70 -1.19 -9.67
N GLN A 48 -0.18 -2.27 -9.06
CA GLN A 48 -0.90 -3.11 -8.12
C GLN A 48 -1.34 -2.35 -6.87
N TRP A 49 -0.48 -1.51 -6.30
CA TRP A 49 -0.83 -0.66 -5.16
C TRP A 49 -1.85 0.41 -5.53
N LEU A 50 -1.63 1.18 -6.60
CA LEU A 50 -2.60 2.18 -7.06
C LEU A 50 -3.96 1.56 -7.39
N CYS A 51 -3.98 0.31 -7.83
CA CYS A 51 -5.18 -0.47 -8.08
C CYS A 51 -6.03 -0.72 -6.83
N LEU A 52 -5.47 -0.62 -5.62
CA LEU A 52 -6.19 -0.74 -4.35
C LEU A 52 -7.13 0.45 -4.11
N LEU A 53 -6.77 1.64 -4.62
CA LEU A 53 -7.61 2.84 -4.54
C LEU A 53 -8.90 2.74 -5.37
N LYS A 54 -9.07 1.66 -6.13
CA LYS A 54 -10.31 1.34 -6.86
C LYS A 54 -11.26 0.44 -6.06
N LEU A 55 -10.93 0.10 -4.81
CA LEU A 55 -11.84 -0.61 -3.91
C LEU A 55 -13.08 0.24 -3.61
N PRO A 56 -14.23 -0.36 -3.23
CA PRO A 56 -15.36 0.39 -2.72
C PRO A 56 -14.96 1.29 -1.55
N GLU A 57 -15.48 2.52 -1.50
CA GLU A 57 -15.10 3.53 -0.51
C GLU A 57 -15.29 3.04 0.93
N LYS A 58 -16.37 2.29 1.19
CA LYS A 58 -16.63 1.66 2.49
C LYS A 58 -15.48 0.74 2.92
N THR A 59 -15.00 -0.08 2.00
CA THR A 59 -13.87 -0.99 2.22
C THR A 59 -12.59 -0.22 2.47
N GLN A 60 -12.33 0.83 1.69
CA GLN A 60 -11.15 1.69 1.89
C GLN A 60 -11.13 2.31 3.30
N LYS A 61 -12.26 2.90 3.73
CA LYS A 61 -12.40 3.51 5.06
C LYS A 61 -12.17 2.51 6.19
N GLN A 62 -12.69 1.29 6.05
CA GLN A 62 -12.49 0.23 7.06
C GLN A 62 -11.02 -0.15 7.22
N ILE A 63 -10.29 -0.27 6.10
CA ILE A 63 -8.88 -0.64 6.12
C ILE A 63 -8.00 0.52 6.60
N GLU A 64 -8.31 1.76 6.19
CA GLU A 64 -7.59 2.95 6.68
C GLU A 64 -7.77 3.16 8.18
N ALA A 65 -8.96 2.85 8.72
CA ALA A 65 -9.23 2.93 10.16
C ALA A 65 -8.38 1.97 11.00
N LEU A 66 -7.75 0.95 10.40
CA LEU A 66 -6.80 0.08 11.08
C LEU A 66 -5.45 0.77 11.37
N GLY A 67 -5.24 1.99 10.87
CA GLY A 67 -3.98 2.71 11.00
C GLY A 67 -2.87 2.13 10.13
N ASP A 68 -1.62 2.48 10.45
CA ASP A 68 -0.42 2.09 9.70
C ASP A 68 0.66 1.55 10.65
N ASN A 69 1.75 1.00 10.08
CA ASN A 69 2.92 0.48 10.81
C ASN A 69 2.56 -0.57 11.88
N TRP A 70 1.81 -1.59 11.49
CA TRP A 70 1.35 -2.63 12.39
C TRP A 70 2.49 -3.53 12.88
N GLU A 71 2.42 -3.98 14.13
CA GLU A 71 3.35 -4.98 14.69
C GLU A 71 3.19 -6.37 14.04
N LYS A 72 2.03 -6.62 13.43
CA LYS A 72 1.73 -7.83 12.66
C LYS A 72 0.95 -7.48 11.40
N GLN A 73 1.08 -8.30 10.36
CA GLN A 73 0.35 -8.09 9.12
C GLN A 73 -1.16 -8.36 9.31
N LEU A 74 -1.98 -7.30 9.31
CA LEU A 74 -3.44 -7.43 9.44
C LEU A 74 -4.11 -7.70 8.10
N VAL A 75 -3.62 -7.06 7.04
CA VAL A 75 -4.18 -7.12 5.69
C VAL A 75 -3.04 -7.09 4.68
N THR A 76 -3.15 -7.93 3.65
CA THR A 76 -2.21 -7.98 2.54
C THR A 76 -2.76 -7.30 1.28
N GLU A 77 -1.87 -6.75 0.45
CA GLU A 77 -2.27 -6.22 -0.88
C GLU A 77 -2.93 -7.28 -1.76
N ARG A 78 -2.48 -8.54 -1.66
CA ARG A 78 -3.06 -9.66 -2.43
C ARG A 78 -4.51 -9.93 -2.04
N GLU A 79 -4.82 -9.95 -0.73
CA GLU A 79 -6.19 -10.10 -0.25
C GLU A 79 -7.07 -8.95 -0.75
N LEU A 80 -6.58 -7.72 -0.66
CA LEU A 80 -7.31 -6.55 -1.13
C LEU A 80 -7.62 -6.60 -2.63
N ARG A 81 -6.67 -7.06 -3.45
CA ARG A 81 -6.93 -7.26 -4.89
C ARG A 81 -7.96 -8.34 -5.17
N ASN A 82 -8.00 -9.40 -4.37
CA ASN A 82 -9.03 -10.44 -4.51
C ASN A 82 -10.41 -9.89 -4.14
N ILE A 83 -10.50 -9.11 -3.04
CA ILE A 83 -11.74 -8.42 -2.67
C ILE A 83 -12.20 -7.54 -3.83
N ARG A 84 -11.30 -6.76 -4.44
CA ARG A 84 -11.65 -5.93 -5.60
C ARG A 84 -12.20 -6.74 -6.77
N LYS A 85 -11.56 -7.86 -7.14
CA LYS A 85 -12.02 -8.72 -8.23
C LYS A 85 -13.41 -9.27 -7.96
N ASN A 86 -13.70 -9.65 -6.72
CA ASN A 86 -14.99 -10.20 -6.34
C ASN A 86 -16.11 -9.16 -6.30
N ASN A 87 -15.80 -7.87 -6.15
CA ASN A 87 -16.79 -6.78 -6.19
C ASN A 87 -17.07 -6.27 -7.62
N LEU A 88 -16.35 -6.77 -8.63
CA LEU A 88 -16.51 -6.40 -10.04
C LEU A 88 -17.24 -7.47 -10.88
N ASN A 89 -17.62 -8.59 -10.25
CA ASN A 89 -18.42 -9.67 -10.83
C ASN A 89 -19.79 -9.70 -10.16
#